data_AF-W1XAX6-F1
#
_entry.id   AF-W1XAX6-F1
#
_cell.length_a   1.000
_cell.length_b   1.000
_cell.length_c   1.000
_cell.angle_alpha   90.00
_cell.angle_beta   90.00
_cell.angle_gamma   90.00
#
_symmetry.space_group_name_H-M   'P 1'
#
loop_
_entity.id
_entity.type
_entity.pdbx_description
1 polymer ?
#
loop_
_entity_poly.entity_id
_entity_poly.type
_entity_poly.pdbx_seq_one_letter_code
_entity_poly.pdbx_strand_id
1 'polypeptide(L)'
;EHVKAYQFQHDFQLVEGVVVHLSTFYVRLQNHVMLENPLLQDIQQQAPAVLEMTREILQEMPIFSKEDLSDDEVAYVALHFMAALERLKEKQKFNILVICATGYGSALMLKNRIVNE
;
A
#
# COMPACT_ATOMS: atom_id res chain seq x y z
N GLU A 1 8.12 -10.53 -3.85
CA GLU A 1 8.20 -11.49 -2.72
C GLU A 1 7.66 -10.98 -1.38
N HIS A 2 7.82 -9.70 -1.02
CA HIS A 2 7.45 -9.20 0.33
C HIS A 2 5.95 -9.12 0.64
N VAL A 3 5.07 -9.07 -0.35
CA VAL A 3 3.62 -8.86 -0.14
C VAL A 3 2.96 -10.03 0.61
N LYS A 4 3.34 -11.28 0.28
CA LYS A 4 2.73 -12.49 0.88
C LYS A 4 3.14 -12.74 2.34
N ALA A 5 4.21 -12.13 2.81
CA ALA A 5 4.72 -12.30 4.18
C ALA A 5 4.11 -11.30 5.18
N TYR A 6 3.42 -10.26 4.69
CA TYR A 6 2.84 -9.24 5.56
C TYR A 6 1.48 -9.68 6.10
N GLN A 7 1.33 -9.65 7.42
CA GLN A 7 0.08 -9.98 8.10
C GLN A 7 -0.87 -8.78 8.07
N PHE A 8 -1.48 -8.53 6.92
CA PHE A 8 -2.43 -7.42 6.68
C PHE A 8 -3.54 -7.35 7.75
N GLN A 9 -3.99 -8.50 8.25
CA GLN A 9 -5.01 -8.62 9.30
C GLN A 9 -4.67 -7.92 10.63
N HIS A 10 -3.40 -7.64 10.91
CA HIS A 10 -2.97 -6.94 12.13
C HIS A 10 -2.79 -5.43 11.94
N ASP A 11 -2.98 -4.93 10.71
CA ASP A 11 -2.96 -3.50 10.42
C ASP A 11 -4.37 -2.92 10.53
N PHE A 12 -4.71 -2.43 11.74
CA PHE A 12 -6.05 -1.87 12.00
C PHE A 12 -6.43 -0.73 11.04
N GLN A 13 -5.46 0.12 10.67
CA GLN A 13 -5.70 1.23 9.74
C GLN A 13 -6.05 0.72 8.33
N LEU A 14 -5.41 -0.36 7.89
CA LEU A 14 -5.79 -1.02 6.65
C LEU A 14 -7.20 -1.60 6.74
N VAL A 15 -7.48 -2.39 7.78
CA VAL A 15 -8.77 -3.07 7.93
C VAL A 15 -9.92 -2.06 7.95
N GLU A 16 -9.83 -1.04 8.78
CA GLU A 16 -10.84 0.03 8.85
C GLU A 16 -10.98 0.75 7.50
N GLY A 17 -9.86 1.16 6.90
CA GLY A 17 -9.85 1.89 5.64
C GLY A 17 -10.48 1.09 4.49
N VAL A 18 -10.12 -0.19 4.34
CA VAL A 18 -10.67 -1.06 3.31
C VAL A 18 -12.16 -1.32 3.55
N VAL A 19 -12.59 -1.62 4.78
CA VAL A 19 -14.01 -1.85 5.08
C VAL A 19 -14.86 -0.64 4.73
N VAL A 20 -14.42 0.56 5.13
CA VAL A 20 -15.11 1.81 4.78
C VAL A 20 -15.13 1.99 3.26
N HIS A 21 -13.99 1.81 2.58
CA HIS A 21 -13.91 1.95 1.13
C HIS A 21 -14.87 0.99 0.41
N LEU A 22 -14.81 -0.30 0.74
CA LEU A 22 -15.64 -1.33 0.13
C LEU A 22 -17.14 -1.08 0.35
N SER A 23 -17.54 -0.53 1.50
CA SER A 23 -18.94 -0.16 1.74
C SER A 23 -19.44 0.90 0.76
N THR A 24 -18.64 1.94 0.49
CA THR A 24 -18.99 2.99 -0.47
C THR A 24 -18.87 2.52 -1.90
N PHE A 25 -17.85 1.71 -2.20
CA PHE A 25 -17.65 1.09 -3.50
C PHE A 25 -18.84 0.21 -3.88
N TYR A 26 -19.33 -0.63 -2.96
CA TYR A 26 -20.51 -1.45 -3.21
C TYR A 26 -21.73 -0.60 -3.58
N VAL A 27 -21.97 0.52 -2.88
CA VAL A 27 -23.06 1.44 -3.23
C VAL A 27 -22.86 2.05 -4.62
N ARG A 28 -21.63 2.46 -4.99
CA ARG A 28 -21.32 2.97 -6.33
C ARG A 28 -21.59 1.93 -7.41
N LEU A 29 -21.14 0.70 -7.17
CA LEU A 29 -21.27 -0.43 -8.08
C LEU A 29 -22.75 -0.74 -8.37
N GLN A 30 -23.58 -0.82 -7.32
CA GLN A 30 -25.02 -1.04 -7.46
C GLN A 30 -25.75 0.09 -8.21
N ASN A 31 -25.21 1.31 -8.18
CA ASN A 31 -25.75 2.46 -8.91
C ASN A 31 -25.06 2.70 -10.26
N HIS A 32 -24.17 1.80 -10.70
CA HIS A 32 -23.37 1.93 -11.92
C HIS A 32 -22.61 3.25 -12.04
N VAL A 33 -22.16 3.78 -10.90
CA VAL A 33 -21.32 4.98 -10.85
C VAL A 33 -19.87 4.57 -11.10
N MET A 34 -19.29 5.09 -12.18
CA MET A 34 -17.89 4.86 -12.54
C MET A 34 -17.02 5.98 -11.95
N LEU A 35 -15.85 5.60 -11.44
CA LEU A 35 -14.81 6.52 -11.02
C LEU A 35 -13.57 6.34 -11.90
N GLU A 36 -12.92 7.45 -12.22
CA GLU A 36 -11.58 7.46 -12.79
C GLU A 36 -10.57 7.68 -11.65
N ASN A 37 -9.56 6.82 -11.59
CA ASN A 37 -8.47 6.95 -10.65
C ASN A 37 -7.30 7.66 -11.36
N PRO A 38 -7.00 8.92 -11.01
CA PRO A 38 -5.94 9.68 -11.68
C PRO A 38 -4.54 9.09 -11.47
N LEU A 39 -4.38 8.16 -10.52
CA LEU A 39 -3.13 7.48 -10.20
C LEU A 39 -3.03 6.09 -10.83
N LEU A 40 -4.01 5.65 -11.63
CA LEU A 40 -4.05 4.28 -12.15
C LEU A 40 -2.76 3.91 -12.90
N GLN A 41 -2.31 4.77 -13.82
CA GLN A 41 -1.09 4.52 -14.59
C GLN A 41 0.16 4.42 -13.69
N ASP A 42 0.26 5.28 -12.69
CA ASP A 42 1.38 5.26 -11.74
C ASP A 42 1.37 3.96 -10.91
N ILE A 43 0.20 3.53 -10.46
CA ILE A 43 0.03 2.29 -9.68
C ILE A 43 0.39 1.07 -10.54
N GLN A 44 -0.04 1.02 -11.81
CA GLN A 44 0.30 -0.05 -12.74
C GLN A 44 1.81 -0.16 -12.98
N GLN A 45 2.53 0.96 -13.00
CA GLN A 45 3.97 0.98 -13.20
C GLN A 45 4.76 0.66 -11.92
N GLN A 46 4.34 1.23 -10.79
CA GLN A 46 5.12 1.16 -9.53
C GLN A 46 4.77 -0.06 -8.67
N ALA A 47 3.52 -0.52 -8.72
CA ALA A 47 3.02 -1.58 -7.85
C ALA A 47 2.08 -2.59 -8.58
N PRO A 48 2.46 -3.12 -9.76
CA PRO A 48 1.61 -4.04 -10.52
C PRO A 48 1.21 -5.29 -9.71
N ALA A 49 2.13 -5.81 -8.88
CA ALA A 49 1.86 -6.96 -8.04
C ALA A 49 0.81 -6.69 -6.94
N VAL A 50 0.73 -5.45 -6.43
CA VAL A 50 -0.28 -5.07 -5.43
C VAL A 50 -1.64 -4.90 -6.10
N LEU A 51 -1.66 -4.30 -7.29
CA LEU A 51 -2.88 -4.16 -8.09
C LEU A 51 -3.47 -5.53 -8.43
N GLU A 52 -2.64 -6.47 -8.90
CA GLU A 52 -3.08 -7.82 -9.25
C GLU A 52 -3.60 -8.60 -8.03
N MET A 53 -2.85 -8.59 -6.93
CA MET A 53 -3.30 -9.19 -5.67
C MET A 53 -4.65 -8.61 -5.22
N THR A 54 -4.82 -7.29 -5.35
CA THR A 54 -6.07 -6.63 -4.97
C THR A 54 -7.22 -7.10 -5.85
N ARG A 55 -7.00 -7.25 -7.17
CA ARG A 55 -8.00 -7.80 -8.09
C ARG A 55 -8.39 -9.23 -7.72
N GLU A 56 -7.42 -10.10 -7.50
CA GLU A 56 -7.64 -11.49 -7.10
C GLU A 56 -8.49 -11.56 -5.82
N ILE A 57 -8.12 -10.80 -4.79
CA ILE A 57 -8.86 -10.75 -3.51
C ILE A 57 -10.30 -10.29 -3.73
N LEU A 58 -10.53 -9.24 -4.53
CA LEU A 58 -11.87 -8.75 -4.80
C LEU A 58 -12.69 -9.80 -5.57
N GLN A 59 -12.11 -10.46 -6.57
CA GLN A 59 -12.79 -11.50 -7.34
C GLN A 59 -13.11 -12.77 -6.52
N GLU A 60 -12.34 -13.07 -5.49
CA GLU A 60 -12.66 -14.13 -4.52
C GLU A 60 -13.83 -13.79 -3.60
N MET A 61 -14.18 -12.51 -3.45
CA MET A 61 -15.33 -12.10 -2.64
C MET A 61 -16.64 -12.40 -3.37
N PRO A 62 -17.59 -13.15 -2.77
CA PRO A 62 -18.86 -13.48 -3.43
C PRO A 62 -19.63 -12.27 -3.95
N ILE A 63 -19.56 -11.14 -3.24
CA ILE A 63 -20.23 -9.88 -3.59
C ILE A 63 -19.67 -9.19 -4.83
N PHE A 64 -18.42 -9.46 -5.21
CA PHE A 64 -17.77 -8.83 -6.37
C PHE A 64 -17.37 -9.85 -7.45
N SER A 65 -17.41 -11.16 -7.15
CA SER A 65 -16.99 -12.25 -8.05
C SER A 65 -17.68 -12.30 -9.42
N LYS A 66 -18.86 -11.69 -9.56
CA LYS A 66 -19.65 -11.65 -10.80
C LYS A 66 -19.67 -10.28 -11.46
N GLU A 67 -19.04 -9.31 -10.83
CA GLU A 67 -19.05 -7.91 -11.25
C GLU A 67 -17.81 -7.64 -12.11
N ASP A 68 -17.98 -6.82 -13.15
CA ASP A 68 -16.86 -6.37 -13.98
C ASP A 68 -16.20 -5.16 -13.31
N LEU A 69 -15.17 -5.41 -12.51
CA LEU A 69 -14.48 -4.37 -11.77
C LEU A 69 -13.48 -3.63 -12.65
N SER A 70 -13.69 -2.33 -12.83
CA SER A 70 -12.74 -1.47 -13.53
C SER A 70 -11.39 -1.41 -12.82
N ASP A 71 -10.33 -1.21 -13.60
CA ASP A 71 -8.98 -1.03 -13.08
C ASP A 71 -8.90 0.15 -12.11
N ASP A 72 -9.68 1.20 -12.31
CA ASP A 72 -9.75 2.37 -11.44
C ASP A 72 -10.24 2.05 -10.03
N GLU A 73 -11.30 1.25 -9.89
CA GLU A 73 -11.83 0.84 -8.58
C GLU A 73 -10.88 -0.14 -7.89
N VAL A 74 -10.31 -1.09 -8.62
CA VAL A 74 -9.26 -1.97 -8.07
C VAL A 74 -8.06 -1.14 -7.60
N ALA A 75 -7.66 -0.11 -8.35
CA ALA A 75 -6.57 0.78 -7.98
C ALA A 75 -6.87 1.60 -6.72
N TYR A 76 -8.11 2.05 -6.50
CA TYR A 76 -8.49 2.71 -5.26
C TYR A 76 -8.36 1.79 -4.05
N VAL A 77 -8.75 0.53 -4.17
CA VAL A 77 -8.56 -0.46 -3.09
C VAL A 77 -7.06 -0.77 -2.92
N ALA A 78 -6.30 -0.86 -4.02
CA ALA A 78 -4.86 -1.14 -4.00
C ALA A 78 -4.07 -0.07 -3.24
N LEU A 79 -4.48 1.20 -3.29
CA LEU A 79 -3.87 2.28 -2.52
C LEU A 79 -3.87 2.01 -1.01
N HIS A 80 -4.92 1.36 -0.48
CA HIS A 80 -4.95 1.00 0.94
C HIS A 80 -3.87 -0.03 1.28
N PHE A 81 -3.68 -1.04 0.43
CA PHE A 81 -2.62 -2.05 0.58
C PHE A 81 -1.23 -1.45 0.41
N MET A 82 -1.03 -0.55 -0.57
CA MET A 82 0.22 0.17 -0.76
C MET A 82 0.59 0.99 0.48
N ALA A 83 -0.37 1.74 1.05
CA ALA A 83 -0.16 2.50 2.27
C ALA A 83 0.20 1.60 3.47
N ALA A 84 -0.39 0.42 3.57
CA ALA A 84 -0.04 -0.56 4.61
C ALA A 84 1.39 -1.10 4.46
N LEU A 85 1.80 -1.42 3.23
CA LEU A 85 3.16 -1.85 2.92
C LEU A 85 4.19 -0.75 3.18
N GLU A 86 3.83 0.51 2.90
CA GLU A 86 4.69 1.65 3.21
C GLU A 86 4.86 1.84 4.72
N ARG A 87 3.77 1.75 5.50
CA ARG A 87 3.85 1.76 6.98
C ARG A 87 4.70 0.63 7.53
N LEU A 88 4.65 -0.57 6.94
CA LEU A 88 5.53 -1.67 7.32
C LEU A 88 6.99 -1.32 7.08
N LYS A 89 7.30 -0.78 5.89
CA LYS A 89 8.66 -0.37 5.53
C LYS A 89 9.19 0.68 6.53
N GLU A 90 8.36 1.65 6.91
CA GLU A 90 8.72 2.65 7.93
C GLU A 90 8.95 2.01 9.32
N LYS A 91 8.11 1.05 9.74
CA LYS A 91 8.30 0.33 11.01
C LYS A 91 9.57 -0.53 11.04
N GLN A 92 10.02 -1.00 9.88
CA GLN A 92 11.24 -1.79 9.75
C GLN A 92 12.51 -0.93 9.65
N LYS A 93 12.40 0.41 9.59
CA LYS A 93 13.59 1.27 9.61
C LYS A 93 14.29 1.19 10.96
N PHE A 94 15.60 1.02 10.92
CA PHE A 94 16.43 1.05 12.12
C PHE A 94 16.61 2.48 12.62
N ASN A 95 16.41 2.67 13.93
CA ASN A 95 16.77 3.91 14.61
C ASN A 95 18.25 3.84 15.02
N ILE A 96 19.12 4.50 14.26
CA ILE A 96 20.57 4.42 14.43
C ILE A 96 21.11 5.69 15.09
N LEU A 97 21.88 5.54 16.18
CA LEU A 97 22.66 6.61 16.80
C LEU A 97 24.13 6.50 16.38
N VAL A 98 24.67 7.54 15.72
CA VAL A 98 26.07 7.59 15.31
C VAL A 98 26.89 8.37 16.34
N ILE A 99 27.88 7.72 16.94
CA ILE A 99 28.82 8.34 17.88
C ILE A 99 30.21 8.28 17.26
N CYS A 100 30.92 9.41 17.24
CA CYS A 100 32.27 9.50 16.68
C CYS A 100 33.19 10.25 17.64
N ALA A 101 34.35 9.65 17.96
CA ALA A 101 35.36 10.25 18.83
C ALA A 101 36.07 11.47 18.18
N THR A 102 36.04 11.58 16.85
CA THR A 102 36.76 12.63 16.10
C THR A 102 35.91 13.87 15.83
N GLY A 103 34.66 13.92 16.31
CA GLY A 103 33.80 15.11 16.28
C GLY A 103 32.56 15.00 15.38
N TYR A 104 31.70 16.03 15.45
CA TYR A 104 30.39 16.06 14.79
C TYR A 104 30.45 15.93 13.26
N GLY A 105 31.46 16.55 12.63
CA GLY A 105 31.62 16.48 11.17
C GLY A 105 31.81 15.05 10.66
N SER A 106 32.69 14.26 11.31
CA SER A 106 32.90 12.85 10.99
C SER A 106 31.65 12.01 11.25
N ALA A 107 30.95 12.25 12.36
CA ALA A 107 29.68 11.59 12.66
C ALA A 107 28.61 11.89 11.59
N LEU A 108 28.52 13.13 11.10
CA LEU A 108 27.56 13.53 10.08
C LEU A 108 27.86 12.88 8.72
N MET A 109 29.13 12.79 8.33
CA MET A 109 29.54 12.08 7.11
C MET A 109 29.19 10.59 7.16
N LEU A 110 29.45 9.93 8.30
CA LEU A 110 29.08 8.53 8.53
C LEU A 110 27.57 8.34 8.49
N LYS A 111 26.80 9.22 9.15
CA LYS A 111 25.33 9.21 9.10
C LYS A 111 24.83 9.26 7.66
N ASN A 112 25.35 10.17 6.84
CA ASN A 112 24.92 10.32 5.46
C ASN A 112 25.28 9.11 4.59
N ARG A 113 26.39 8.41 4.86
CA ARG A 113 26.68 7.14 4.18
C ARG A 113 25.66 6.07 4.55
N ILE A 114 25.39 5.88 5.84
CA ILE A 114 24.43 4.88 6.35
C ILE A 114 23.00 5.13 5.84
N VAL A 115 22.58 6.40 5.67
CA VAL A 115 21.25 6.74 5.15
C VAL A 115 21.11 6.49 3.64
N ASN A 116 22.22 6.52 2.90
CA ASN A 116 22.22 6.42 1.43
C ASN A 116 22.68 5.05 0.91
N GLU A 117 23.03 4.10 1.79
CA GLU A 117 23.18 2.68 1.46
C GLU A 117 21.85 1.93 1.65
#